data_AF-A0A1Y1MGW5-F1
#
_entry.id   AF-A0A1Y1MGW5-F1
#
_cell.length_a   1.000
_cell.length_b   1.000
_cell.length_c   1.000
_cell.angle_alpha   90.00
_cell.angle_beta   90.00
_cell.angle_gamma   90.00
#
_symmetry.space_group_name_H-M   'P 1'
#
loop_
_entity.id
_entity.type
_entity.pdbx_description
1 polymer ?
#
loop_
_entity_poly.entity_id
_entity_poly.type
_entity_poly.pdbx_seq_one_letter_code
_entity_poly.pdbx_strand_id
1 'polypeptide(L)'
;MKYSELRDTINTSCDIELLEACRHEFHRRLKVYHAWKAKNRKRTTMDENERAPKSVMDAATKAPRIQQKVAVIENSHRYFRIPFIRPGQATAVGEHHKRGWWFAHFDGQYVARQMELHPEKAPILLLAGKDDMQMCELSLEETGLTRKRGAEILENEFNKEWERNGGSPYQCPADRKR
;
A
#
# COMPACT_ATOMS: atom_id res chain seq x y z
N MET A 1 3.69 -13.02 -21.97
CA MET A 1 2.24 -12.78 -22.16
C MET A 1 2.00 -11.31 -22.48
N LYS A 2 1.41 -11.05 -23.65
CA LYS A 2 1.02 -9.68 -24.09
C LYS A 2 -0.16 -9.17 -23.25
N TYR A 3 -0.34 -7.84 -23.19
CA TYR A 3 -1.45 -7.22 -22.45
C TYR A 3 -2.83 -7.70 -22.95
N SER A 4 -2.96 -7.94 -24.26
CA SER A 4 -4.17 -8.53 -24.86
C SER A 4 -4.43 -9.95 -24.35
N GLU A 5 -3.42 -10.81 -24.33
CA GLU A 5 -3.53 -12.20 -23.84
C GLU A 5 -3.86 -12.27 -22.34
N LEU A 6 -3.28 -11.38 -21.53
CA LEU A 6 -3.60 -11.26 -20.10
C LEU A 6 -5.08 -10.90 -19.89
N ARG A 7 -5.57 -9.91 -20.65
CA ARG A 7 -6.95 -9.45 -20.56
C ARG A 7 -7.93 -10.52 -21.04
N ASP A 8 -7.61 -11.20 -22.14
CA ASP A 8 -8.47 -12.24 -22.71
C ASP A 8 -8.53 -13.47 -21.80
N THR A 9 -7.39 -13.90 -21.25
CA THR A 9 -7.33 -15.02 -20.29
C THR A 9 -8.12 -14.71 -19.01
N ILE A 10 -8.05 -13.46 -18.51
CA ILE A 10 -8.83 -13.03 -17.35
C ILE A 10 -10.34 -13.06 -17.61
N ASN A 11 -10.77 -12.70 -18.82
CA ASN A 11 -12.18 -12.59 -19.15
C ASN A 11 -12.81 -13.89 -19.65
N THR A 12 -12.01 -14.85 -20.11
CA THR A 12 -12.50 -16.08 -20.75
C THR A 12 -12.11 -17.37 -20.06
N SER A 13 -11.07 -17.38 -19.21
CA SER A 13 -10.66 -18.59 -18.50
C SER A 13 -11.37 -18.72 -17.14
N CYS A 14 -11.67 -19.96 -16.74
CA CYS A 14 -12.17 -20.31 -15.40
C CYS A 14 -11.11 -21.02 -14.56
N ASP A 15 -9.86 -21.07 -15.05
CA ASP A 15 -8.75 -21.69 -14.34
C ASP A 15 -8.25 -20.72 -13.26
N ILE A 16 -8.52 -21.08 -12.01
CA ILE A 16 -8.27 -20.24 -10.84
C ILE A 16 -6.76 -19.97 -10.69
N GLU A 17 -5.91 -20.96 -10.94
CA GLU A 17 -4.45 -20.83 -10.79
C GLU A 17 -3.87 -19.92 -11.89
N LEU A 18 -4.40 -20.05 -13.12
CA LEU A 18 -4.00 -19.20 -14.24
C LEU A 18 -4.41 -17.73 -14.03
N LEU A 19 -5.63 -17.50 -13.53
CA LEU A 19 -6.13 -16.16 -13.19
C LEU A 19 -5.28 -15.49 -12.10
N GLU A 20 -4.87 -16.26 -11.09
CA GLU A 20 -3.99 -15.78 -10.03
C GLU A 20 -2.61 -15.40 -10.57
N ALA A 21 -2.02 -16.25 -11.42
CA ALA A 21 -0.75 -15.95 -12.09
C ALA A 21 -0.82 -14.69 -12.96
N CYS A 22 -1.91 -14.53 -13.73
CA CYS A 22 -2.15 -13.33 -14.54
C CYS A 22 -2.26 -12.05 -13.69
N ARG A 23 -2.95 -12.13 -12.54
CA ARG A 23 -3.09 -10.98 -11.62
C ARG A 23 -1.78 -10.62 -10.94
N HIS A 24 -0.96 -11.60 -10.55
CA HIS A 24 0.37 -11.37 -9.98
C HIS A 24 1.30 -10.69 -10.99
N GLU A 25 1.31 -11.16 -12.24
CA GLU A 25 2.11 -10.54 -13.31
C GLU A 25 1.67 -9.09 -13.58
N PHE A 26 0.37 -8.78 -13.49
CA PHE A 26 -0.13 -7.43 -13.62
C PHE A 26 0.39 -6.50 -12.48
N HIS A 27 0.29 -6.94 -11.23
CA HIS A 27 0.80 -6.17 -10.07
C HIS A 27 2.31 -5.94 -10.17
N ARG A 28 3.06 -6.95 -10.60
CA ARG A 28 4.51 -6.82 -10.84
C ARG A 28 4.82 -5.74 -11.88
N ARG A 29 4.10 -5.76 -13.01
CA ARG A 29 4.25 -4.75 -14.07
C ARG A 29 3.85 -3.35 -13.61
N LEU A 30 2.78 -3.23 -12.83
CA LEU A 30 2.35 -1.96 -12.23
C LEU A 30 3.44 -1.39 -11.34
N LYS A 31 3.99 -2.16 -10.39
CA LYS A 31 5.07 -1.70 -9.50
C LYS A 31 6.27 -1.15 -10.30
N VAL A 32 6.69 -1.86 -11.36
CA VAL A 32 7.75 -1.40 -12.27
C VAL A 32 7.36 -0.14 -13.03
N TYR A 33 6.13 -0.06 -13.52
CA TYR A 33 5.62 1.12 -14.20
C TYR A 33 5.60 2.34 -13.28
N HIS A 34 5.14 2.21 -12.03
CA HIS A 34 5.19 3.28 -11.03
C HIS A 34 6.63 3.70 -10.74
N ALA A 35 7.55 2.75 -10.55
CA ALA A 35 8.98 3.03 -10.39
C ALA A 35 9.53 3.87 -11.56
N TRP A 36 9.19 3.46 -12.78
CA TRP A 36 9.61 4.15 -13.99
C TRP A 36 8.94 5.52 -14.14
N LYS A 37 7.64 5.62 -13.85
CA LYS A 37 6.85 6.87 -13.91
C LYS A 37 7.37 7.88 -12.89
N ALA A 38 7.68 7.47 -11.66
CA ALA A 38 8.30 8.32 -10.65
C ALA A 38 9.67 8.86 -11.12
N LYS A 39 10.48 8.03 -11.79
CA LYS A 39 11.76 8.43 -12.39
C LYS A 39 11.61 9.34 -13.62
N ASN A 40 10.49 9.26 -14.35
CA ASN A 40 10.23 9.98 -15.61
C ASN A 40 9.13 11.06 -15.51
N ARG A 41 8.78 11.45 -14.27
CA ARG A 41 7.59 12.24 -13.88
C ARG A 41 7.42 13.63 -14.53
N LYS A 42 8.36 14.06 -15.37
CA LYS A 42 8.25 15.30 -16.17
C LYS A 42 7.32 15.17 -17.39
N ARG A 43 6.76 13.99 -17.74
CA ARG A 43 6.07 13.80 -19.04
C ARG A 43 4.68 13.11 -19.10
N THR A 44 4.06 12.58 -18.03
CA THR A 44 2.81 11.79 -18.25
C THR A 44 1.69 12.03 -17.23
N THR A 45 0.44 12.10 -17.74
CA THR A 45 -0.84 12.29 -17.04
C THR A 45 -1.77 11.12 -17.38
N MET A 46 -1.75 10.04 -16.60
CA MET A 46 -2.82 9.03 -16.58
C MET A 46 -2.90 8.47 -15.17
N ASP A 47 -4.09 8.51 -14.59
CA ASP A 47 -4.39 8.23 -13.18
C ASP A 47 -5.82 7.67 -13.08
N GLU A 48 -6.01 6.35 -13.22
CA GLU A 48 -7.31 5.67 -13.04
C GLU A 48 -7.13 4.18 -12.70
N ASN A 49 -6.68 3.88 -11.47
CA ASN A 49 -7.03 2.66 -10.71
C ASN A 49 -6.15 2.60 -9.45
N GLU A 50 -6.66 3.07 -8.31
CA GLU A 50 -5.89 3.06 -7.05
C GLU A 50 -6.71 2.46 -5.90
N ARG A 51 -6.07 1.63 -5.06
CA ARG A 51 -6.69 0.89 -3.95
C ARG A 51 -6.54 1.53 -2.55
N ALA A 52 -5.81 2.65 -2.42
CA ALA A 52 -5.53 3.30 -1.13
C ALA A 52 -6.76 4.03 -0.55
N PRO A 53 -6.87 4.22 0.79
CA PRO A 53 -8.01 4.95 1.36
C PRO A 53 -8.05 6.40 0.88
N LYS A 54 -9.26 6.96 0.67
CA LYS A 54 -9.47 8.30 0.10
C LYS A 54 -8.65 9.42 0.77
N SER A 55 -8.42 9.35 2.09
CA SER A 55 -7.61 10.37 2.78
C SER A 55 -6.11 10.35 2.46
N VAL A 56 -5.59 9.23 1.92
CA VAL A 56 -4.24 9.10 1.38
C VAL A 56 -4.24 9.57 -0.07
N MET A 57 -5.25 9.18 -0.85
CA MET A 57 -5.44 9.64 -2.24
C MET A 57 -5.60 11.16 -2.32
N ASP A 58 -6.50 11.75 -1.53
CA ASP A 58 -6.74 13.20 -1.50
C ASP A 58 -5.47 13.98 -1.12
N ALA A 59 -4.62 13.39 -0.27
CA ALA A 59 -3.32 13.97 0.09
C ALA A 59 -2.32 13.87 -1.07
N ALA A 60 -2.37 12.81 -1.88
CA ALA A 60 -1.59 12.67 -3.11
C ALA A 60 -2.04 13.68 -4.18
N THR A 61 -3.34 13.89 -4.37
CA THR A 61 -3.90 14.81 -5.38
C THR A 61 -3.69 16.29 -5.02
N LYS A 62 -3.73 16.66 -3.73
CA LYS A 62 -3.57 18.06 -3.26
C LYS A 62 -2.13 18.51 -3.03
N ALA A 63 -1.13 17.63 -3.14
CA ALA A 63 0.25 17.99 -2.81
C ALA A 63 0.88 18.93 -3.87
N PRO A 64 1.32 20.16 -3.51
CA PRO A 64 2.18 20.94 -4.38
C PRO A 64 3.53 20.22 -4.55
N ARG A 65 3.95 20.04 -5.81
CA ARG A 65 5.15 19.27 -6.21
C ARG A 65 6.45 19.99 -5.83
N ILE A 66 6.81 20.00 -4.56
CA ILE A 66 8.16 20.42 -4.14
C ILE A 66 9.05 19.19 -4.14
N GLN A 67 10.03 19.19 -5.06
CA GLN A 67 11.11 18.21 -5.17
C GLN A 67 12.06 18.36 -3.98
N GLN A 68 11.71 17.78 -2.83
CA GLN A 68 12.73 17.48 -1.84
C GLN A 68 13.32 16.13 -2.22
N LYS A 69 14.49 16.17 -2.89
CA LYS A 69 15.38 15.02 -3.01
C LYS A 69 15.88 14.66 -1.61
N VAL A 70 15.08 13.96 -0.84
CA VAL A 70 15.60 13.17 0.28
C VAL A 70 16.03 11.86 -0.35
N ALA A 71 17.33 11.59 -0.36
CA ALA A 71 17.86 10.32 -0.84
C ALA A 71 17.19 9.20 -0.04
N VAL A 72 16.29 8.46 -0.69
CA VAL A 72 15.69 7.26 -0.11
C VAL A 72 16.81 6.24 -0.05
N ILE A 73 17.31 5.99 1.16
CA ILE A 73 18.31 4.97 1.41
C ILE A 73 17.65 3.62 1.14
N GLU A 74 18.31 2.78 0.36
CA GLU A 74 17.80 1.51 -0.22
C GLU A 74 17.49 0.41 0.82
N ASN A 75 17.49 0.73 2.12
CA ASN A 75 17.12 -0.14 3.25
C ASN A 75 16.41 0.64 4.37
N SER A 76 15.67 1.70 4.03
CA SER A 76 14.93 2.47 5.03
C SER A 76 13.57 1.81 5.29
N HIS A 77 13.45 1.13 6.44
CA HIS A 77 12.16 0.69 6.95
C HIS A 77 11.42 1.87 7.57
N ARG A 78 10.19 2.15 7.09
CA ARG A 78 9.35 3.25 7.58
C ARG A 78 7.96 2.75 7.89
N TYR A 79 7.40 3.23 8.99
CA TYR A 79 6.15 2.71 9.53
C TYR A 79 5.13 3.84 9.65
N PHE A 80 3.90 3.58 9.19
CA PHE A 80 2.84 4.58 9.18
C PHE A 80 1.54 4.02 9.77
N ARG A 81 0.76 4.90 10.40
CA ARG A 81 -0.58 4.67 10.95
C ARG A 81 -1.51 5.78 10.51
N ILE A 82 -2.69 5.41 9.99
CA ILE A 82 -3.68 6.34 9.48
C ILE A 82 -5.07 5.89 9.92
N PRO A 83 -5.90 6.77 10.50
CA PRO A 83 -7.28 6.42 10.79
C PRO A 83 -8.10 6.34 9.49
N PHE A 84 -8.97 5.33 9.37
CA PHE A 84 -9.98 5.26 8.33
C PHE A 84 -11.03 6.35 8.59
N ILE A 85 -11.02 7.43 7.81
CA ILE A 85 -12.06 8.46 7.89
C ILE A 85 -13.26 7.97 7.07
N ARG A 86 -14.38 7.63 7.71
CA ARG A 86 -15.64 7.40 7.00
C ARG A 86 -16.21 8.76 6.53
N PRO A 87 -16.50 8.95 5.23
CA PRO A 87 -17.20 10.14 4.78
C PRO A 87 -18.60 10.16 5.43
N GLY A 88 -18.84 11.10 6.32
CA GLY A 88 -20.10 11.26 7.08
C GLY A 88 -19.95 11.40 8.59
N GLN A 89 -18.79 11.06 9.18
CA GLN A 89 -18.61 11.03 10.65
C GLN A 89 -17.60 12.07 11.17
N ALA A 90 -17.17 13.02 10.32
CA ALA A 90 -16.23 14.08 10.68
C ALA A 90 -16.79 15.10 11.69
N THR A 91 -18.09 15.04 12.03
CA THR A 91 -18.79 15.97 12.92
C THR A 91 -18.95 15.48 14.35
N ALA A 92 -18.70 14.19 14.65
CA ALA A 92 -18.87 13.66 15.99
C ALA A 92 -17.56 13.75 16.80
N VAL A 93 -17.45 14.84 17.57
CA VAL A 93 -16.46 15.06 18.63
C VAL A 93 -16.72 14.03 19.73
N GLY A 94 -16.12 12.84 19.66
CA GLY A 94 -16.19 11.89 20.78
C GLY A 94 -15.88 10.41 20.49
N GLU A 95 -16.07 9.91 19.27
CA GLU A 95 -15.84 8.49 18.97
C GLU A 95 -14.46 8.24 18.36
N HIS A 96 -13.42 8.30 19.19
CA HIS A 96 -12.07 7.85 18.81
C HIS A 96 -11.94 6.33 18.78
N HIS A 97 -12.81 5.59 19.48
CA HIS A 97 -12.72 4.13 19.62
C HIS A 97 -13.46 3.33 18.54
N LYS A 98 -14.28 3.98 17.70
CA LYS A 98 -14.96 3.33 16.55
C LYS A 98 -14.25 3.60 15.22
N ARG A 99 -13.08 4.25 15.24
CA ARG A 99 -12.31 4.54 14.03
C ARG A 99 -11.43 3.34 13.74
N GLY A 100 -11.58 2.77 12.54
CA GLY A 100 -10.63 1.78 12.06
C GLY A 100 -9.26 2.41 11.81
N TRP A 101 -8.23 1.59 11.79
CA TRP A 101 -6.84 2.00 11.59
C TRP A 101 -6.22 1.25 10.43
N TRP A 102 -5.43 1.97 9.65
CA TRP A 102 -4.62 1.43 8.57
C TRP A 102 -3.16 1.62 8.94
N PHE A 103 -2.41 0.53 8.93
CA PHE A 103 -0.99 0.50 9.21
C PHE A 103 -0.23 0.01 7.99
N ALA A 104 0.92 0.62 7.72
CA ALA A 104 1.80 0.19 6.64
C ALA A 104 3.27 0.27 7.05
N HIS A 105 3.97 -0.83 6.81
CA HIS A 105 5.41 -0.93 6.84
C HIS A 105 5.92 -0.83 5.40
N PHE A 106 6.65 0.24 5.11
CA PHE A 106 7.38 0.41 3.87
C PHE A 106 8.80 -0.11 4.03
N ASP A 107 9.22 -0.90 3.07
CA ASP A 107 10.60 -1.33 2.88
C ASP A 107 11.16 -0.58 1.66
N GLY A 108 11.96 0.46 1.92
CA GLY A 108 12.42 1.40 0.91
C GLY A 108 11.28 2.25 0.34
N GLN A 109 10.79 1.88 -0.85
CA GLN A 109 9.73 2.64 -1.56
C GLN A 109 8.37 1.96 -1.57
N TYR A 110 8.29 0.66 -1.24
CA TYR A 110 7.07 -0.12 -1.39
C TYR A 110 6.63 -0.73 -0.07
N VAL A 111 5.35 -1.04 0.03
CA VAL A 111 4.79 -1.67 1.23
C VAL A 111 5.26 -3.12 1.33
N ALA A 112 5.85 -3.46 2.46
CA ALA A 112 6.29 -4.80 2.83
C ALA A 112 5.26 -5.54 3.69
N ARG A 113 4.61 -4.83 4.61
CA ARG A 113 3.50 -5.35 5.44
C ARG A 113 2.41 -4.29 5.56
N GLN A 114 1.16 -4.70 5.44
CA GLN A 114 0.00 -3.83 5.62
C GLN A 114 -0.96 -4.48 6.59
N MET A 115 -1.54 -3.68 7.49
CA MET A 115 -2.51 -4.14 8.46
C MET A 115 -3.70 -3.19 8.53
N GLU A 116 -4.90 -3.73 8.39
CA GLU A 116 -6.14 -2.97 8.46
C GLU A 116 -6.97 -3.46 9.64
N LEU A 117 -7.14 -2.60 10.63
CA LEU A 117 -7.99 -2.84 11.78
C LEU A 117 -9.31 -2.12 11.56
N HIS A 118 -10.40 -2.89 11.49
CA HIS A 118 -11.74 -2.33 11.47
C HIS A 118 -12.45 -2.69 12.78
N PRO A 119 -13.27 -1.79 13.34
CA PRO A 119 -14.00 -2.06 14.59
C PRO A 119 -15.02 -3.21 14.46
N GLU A 120 -15.51 -3.47 13.25
CA GLU A 120 -16.58 -4.44 12.97
C GLU A 120 -16.10 -5.68 12.18
N LYS A 121 -14.80 -5.75 11.84
CA LYS A 121 -14.24 -6.86 11.05
C LYS A 121 -12.99 -7.40 11.72
N ALA A 122 -12.67 -8.65 11.41
CA ALA A 122 -11.40 -9.23 11.82
C ALA A 122 -10.22 -8.40 11.28
N PRO A 123 -9.10 -8.31 12.02
CA PRO A 123 -7.86 -7.70 11.54
C PRO A 123 -7.44 -8.30 10.20
N ILE A 124 -7.15 -7.44 9.23
CA ILE A 124 -6.64 -7.85 7.92
C ILE A 124 -5.13 -7.66 7.96
N LEU A 125 -4.38 -8.74 7.75
CA LEU A 125 -2.91 -8.74 7.75
C LEU A 125 -2.44 -9.17 6.37
N LEU A 126 -1.70 -8.30 5.69
CA LEU A 126 -1.24 -8.49 4.33
C LEU A 126 0.28 -8.41 4.28
N LEU A 127 0.90 -9.41 3.65
CA LEU A 127 2.34 -9.51 3.46
C LEU A 127 2.69 -9.36 1.98
N ALA A 128 3.74 -8.58 1.69
CA ALA A 128 4.26 -8.47 0.32
C ALA A 128 4.55 -9.87 -0.22
N GLY A 129 4.46 -10.09 -1.52
CA GLY A 129 4.68 -11.36 -2.22
C GLY A 129 3.67 -12.48 -1.95
N LYS A 130 2.84 -12.40 -0.91
CA LYS A 130 1.69 -13.28 -0.69
C LYS A 130 0.38 -12.58 -1.03
N ASP A 131 0.21 -11.39 -0.47
CA ASP A 131 -1.02 -10.61 -0.55
C ASP A 131 -0.86 -9.38 -1.44
N ASP A 132 0.08 -9.44 -2.39
CA ASP A 132 0.48 -8.34 -3.28
C ASP A 132 -0.71 -7.71 -4.02
N MET A 133 -1.76 -8.50 -4.31
CA MET A 133 -2.98 -8.02 -4.97
C MET A 133 -3.91 -7.19 -4.09
N GLN A 134 -3.75 -7.27 -2.78
CA GLN A 134 -4.60 -6.60 -1.79
C GLN A 134 -3.88 -5.44 -1.10
N MET A 135 -2.57 -5.31 -1.32
CA MET A 135 -1.72 -4.28 -0.73
C MET A 135 -1.70 -3.00 -1.54
N CYS A 136 -1.28 -1.91 -0.90
CA CYS A 136 -1.08 -0.63 -1.55
C CYS A 136 -0.02 -0.73 -2.66
N GLU A 137 -0.40 -0.32 -3.87
CA GLU A 137 0.46 -0.33 -5.06
C GLU A 137 1.31 0.95 -5.22
N LEU A 138 1.01 1.99 -4.44
CA LEU A 138 1.66 3.28 -4.50
C LEU A 138 2.98 3.28 -3.74
N SER A 139 3.96 4.01 -4.29
CA SER A 139 5.22 4.24 -3.59
C SER A 139 5.05 5.18 -2.38
N LEU A 140 6.01 5.15 -1.47
CA LEU A 140 6.02 6.02 -0.29
C LEU A 140 5.91 7.51 -0.64
N GLU A 141 6.50 7.95 -1.75
CA GLU A 141 6.38 9.34 -2.21
C GLU A 141 4.98 9.64 -2.76
N GLU A 142 4.41 8.73 -3.54
CA GLU A 142 3.09 8.87 -4.17
C GLU A 142 1.96 8.87 -3.14
N THR A 143 2.08 8.07 -2.08
CA THR A 143 1.08 8.05 -0.99
C THR A 143 1.03 9.34 -0.17
N GLY A 144 2.06 10.20 -0.23
CA GLY A 144 2.12 11.46 0.52
C GLY A 144 2.18 11.29 2.05
N LEU A 145 2.38 10.06 2.56
CA LEU A 145 2.36 9.76 4.00
C LEU A 145 3.44 10.49 4.78
N THR A 146 4.60 10.67 4.14
CA THR A 146 5.74 11.42 4.68
C THR A 146 5.44 12.89 4.97
N ARG A 147 4.38 13.45 4.38
CA ARG A 147 3.96 14.84 4.57
C ARG A 147 2.84 14.98 5.60
N LYS A 148 2.16 13.88 5.96
CA LYS A 148 1.05 13.87 6.91
C LYS A 148 1.58 13.82 8.34
N ARG A 149 1.51 14.95 9.05
CA ARG A 149 1.94 15.03 10.46
C ARG A 149 1.21 14.00 11.32
N GLY A 150 1.95 13.24 12.12
CA GLY A 150 1.41 12.21 13.01
C GLY A 150 1.03 10.89 12.32
N ALA A 151 1.33 10.73 11.02
CA ALA A 151 1.14 9.45 10.33
C ALA A 151 2.31 8.49 10.54
N GLU A 152 3.54 8.98 10.67
CA GLU A 152 4.72 8.14 10.90
C GLU A 152 4.77 7.68 12.36
N ILE A 153 4.99 6.38 12.57
CA ILE A 153 5.07 5.72 13.88
C ILE A 153 6.40 4.98 14.00
N LEU A 154 6.73 4.54 15.21
CA LEU A 154 7.94 3.75 15.46
C LEU A 154 7.73 2.28 15.06
N GLU A 155 8.83 1.60 14.72
CA GLU A 155 8.83 0.16 14.45
C GLU A 155 8.20 -0.65 15.59
N ASN A 156 8.57 -0.35 16.84
CA ASN A 156 8.05 -1.04 18.00
C ASN A 156 6.54 -0.88 18.16
N GLU A 157 5.98 0.27 17.78
CA GLU A 157 4.53 0.47 17.80
C GLU A 157 3.82 -0.37 16.74
N PHE A 158 4.40 -0.45 15.54
CA PHE A 158 3.89 -1.31 14.47
C PHE A 158 3.98 -2.78 14.86
N ASN A 159 5.15 -3.25 15.31
CA ASN A 159 5.37 -4.65 15.67
C ASN A 159 4.47 -5.08 16.84
N LYS A 160 4.28 -4.22 17.84
CA LYS A 160 3.37 -4.49 18.96
C LYS A 160 1.93 -4.74 18.49
N GLU A 161 1.44 -3.91 17.59
CA GLU A 161 0.08 -4.06 17.07
C GLU A 161 -0.02 -5.24 16.09
N TRP A 162 1.01 -5.46 15.28
CA TRP A 162 1.12 -6.58 14.36
C TRP A 162 1.09 -7.93 15.09
N GLU A 163 1.92 -8.11 16.12
CA GLU A 163 1.96 -9.32 16.94
C GLU A 163 0.66 -9.53 17.73
N ARG A 164 0.10 -8.45 18.29
CA ARG A 164 -1.18 -8.50 19.02
C ARG A 164 -2.33 -9.02 18.15
N ASN A 165 -2.33 -8.69 16.86
CA ASN A 165 -3.37 -9.12 15.92
C ASN A 165 -3.04 -10.46 15.24
N GLY A 166 -1.95 -11.14 15.63
CA GLY A 166 -1.57 -12.47 15.12
C GLY A 166 -0.71 -12.44 13.85
N GLY A 167 -0.07 -11.31 13.55
CA GLY A 167 0.82 -11.16 12.40
C GLY A 167 2.12 -11.95 12.54
N SER A 168 2.51 -12.65 11.47
CA SER A 168 3.79 -13.37 11.40
C SER A 168 4.98 -12.41 11.30
N PRO A 169 6.15 -12.72 11.89
CA PRO A 169 7.31 -11.83 11.84
C PRO A 169 7.69 -11.50 10.38
N TYR A 170 8.18 -10.29 10.17
CA TYR A 170 8.63 -9.85 8.86
C TYR A 170 9.74 -10.76 8.35
N GLN A 171 9.53 -11.35 7.19
CA GLN A 171 10.57 -12.01 6.44
C GLN A 171 11.02 -11.08 5.33
N CYS A 172 12.30 -10.69 5.41
CA CYS A 172 13.00 -10.00 4.35
C CYS A 172 12.71 -10.71 3.01
N PRO A 173 12.41 -9.98 1.92
CA PRO A 173 12.20 -10.56 0.60
C PRO A 173 13.36 -11.46 0.14
N ALA A 174 14.60 -11.20 0.58
CA ALA A 174 15.78 -12.02 0.26
C ALA A 174 15.82 -13.37 1.00
N ASP A 175 15.16 -13.48 2.16
CA ASP A 175 15.14 -14.69 2.99
C ASP A 175 13.96 -15.63 2.66
N ARG A 176 13.08 -15.20 1.75
CA ARG A 176 12.00 -16.04 1.23
C ARG A 176 12.62 -17.07 0.30
N LYS A 177 12.87 -18.26 0.83
CA LYS A 177 13.43 -19.39 0.08
C LYS A 177 12.71 -19.55 -1.27
N ARG A 178 13.55 -19.60 -2.31
CA ARG A 178 13.25 -20.11 -3.66
C ARG A 178 12.57 -21.47 -3.61
#